data_AF-A0A4Y5UYN0-F1
#
_entry.id   AF-A0A4Y5UYN0-F1
#
_cell.length_a   1.000
_cell.length_b   1.000
_cell.length_c   1.000
_cell.angle_alpha   90.00
_cell.angle_beta   90.00
_cell.angle_gamma   90.00
#
_symmetry.space_group_name_H-M   'P 1'
#
loop_
_entity.id
_entity.type
_entity.pdbx_description
1 polymer ?
#
loop_
_entity_poly.entity_id
_entity_poly.type
_entity_poly.pdbx_seq_one_letter_code
_entity_poly.pdbx_strand_id
1 'polypeptide(L)'
;MTIIVLSQLFEYCFIGNELYYQASLLPEFIFQANWHNLDSYELKDLMFVLHRSQNIPYLNAYHLYNIDMNFYIKVLKLMFSIYTFFSKMKL
;
A
#
# COMPACT_ATOMS: atom_id res chain seq x y z
N MET A 1 14.09 -0.24 22.65
CA MET A 1 12.70 -0.73 22.52
C MET A 1 11.90 0.09 21.50
N THR A 2 11.76 1.41 21.64
CA THR A 2 10.94 2.24 20.73
C THR A 2 11.41 2.26 19.27
N ILE A 3 12.72 2.30 19.02
CA ILE A 3 13.28 2.33 17.65
C ILE A 3 12.95 1.04 16.87
N ILE A 4 13.01 -0.12 17.55
CA ILE A 4 12.76 -1.43 16.95
C ILE A 4 11.29 -1.56 16.53
N VAL A 5 10.37 -1.08 17.37
CA VAL A 5 8.92 -1.13 17.07
C VAL A 5 8.58 -0.21 15.88
N LEU A 6 9.22 0.97 15.80
CA LEU A 6 9.04 1.88 14.68
C LEU A 6 9.62 1.34 13.37
N SER A 7 10.79 0.67 13.41
CA SER A 7 11.39 0.08 12.22
C SER A 7 10.54 -1.07 11.68
N GLN A 8 10.02 -1.93 12.56
CA GLN A 8 9.10 -3.00 12.16
C GLN A 8 7.83 -2.45 11.51
N LEU A 9 7.21 -1.43 12.12
CA LEU A 9 6.02 -0.80 11.55
C LEU A 9 6.31 -0.15 10.19
N PHE A 10 7.48 0.48 10.04
CA PHE A 10 7.93 1.07 8.79
C PHE A 10 8.05 0.02 7.68
N GLU A 11 8.68 -1.13 7.96
CA GLU A 11 8.84 -2.21 6.99
C GLU A 11 7.48 -2.69 6.46
N TYR A 12 6.50 -2.93 7.34
CA TYR A 12 5.15 -3.33 6.92
C TYR A 12 4.44 -2.25 6.07
N CYS A 13 4.50 -0.98 6.49
CA CYS A 13 3.89 0.13 5.76
C CYS A 13 4.57 0.40 4.42
N PHE A 14 5.89 0.21 4.34
CA PHE A 14 6.66 0.35 3.12
C PHE A 14 6.26 -0.73 2.10
N ILE A 15 6.25 -2.00 2.52
CA ILE A 15 5.84 -3.11 1.65
C ILE A 15 4.39 -2.95 1.20
N GLY A 16 3.47 -2.56 2.11
CA GLY A 16 2.08 -2.30 1.77
C GLY A 16 1.88 -1.21 0.73
N ASN A 17 2.61 -0.11 0.89
CA ASN A 17 2.57 1.00 -0.05
C ASN A 17 3.19 0.65 -1.41
N GLU A 18 4.31 -0.07 -1.43
CA GLU A 18 4.95 -0.51 -2.67
C GLU A 18 4.06 -1.51 -3.43
N LEU A 19 3.46 -2.48 -2.71
CA LEU A 19 2.53 -3.42 -3.31
C LEU A 19 1.34 -2.71 -3.95
N TYR A 20 0.75 -1.73 -3.24
CA TYR A 20 -0.35 -0.93 -3.77
C TYR A 20 0.09 -0.13 -5.01
N TYR A 21 1.26 0.50 -4.96
CA TYR A 21 1.81 1.27 -6.07
C TYR A 21 2.01 0.41 -7.32
N GLN A 22 2.71 -0.71 -7.20
CA GLN A 22 2.95 -1.63 -8.31
C GLN A 22 1.64 -2.20 -8.87
N ALA A 23 0.70 -2.58 -8.01
CA ALA A 23 -0.60 -3.07 -8.44
C ALA A 23 -1.46 -1.98 -9.11
N SER A 24 -1.30 -0.72 -8.74
CA SER A 24 -2.01 0.41 -9.38
C SER A 24 -1.53 0.68 -10.80
N LEU A 25 -0.27 0.38 -11.11
CA LEU A 25 0.32 0.54 -12.45
C LEU A 25 0.06 -0.66 -13.37
N LEU A 26 -0.21 -1.84 -12.81
CA LEU A 26 -0.43 -3.08 -13.54
C LEU A 26 -1.50 -2.96 -14.66
N PRO A 27 -2.68 -2.34 -14.45
CA PRO A 27 -3.68 -2.18 -15.50
C PRO A 27 -3.19 -1.32 -16.66
N GLU A 28 -2.40 -0.27 -16.37
CA GLU A 28 -1.85 0.63 -17.37
C GLU A 28 -0.80 -0.08 -18.23
N PHE A 29 0.08 -0.86 -17.60
CA PHE A 29 1.05 -1.68 -18.33
C PHE A 29 0.38 -2.75 -19.20
N ILE A 30 -0.67 -3.40 -18.71
CA ILE A 30 -1.45 -4.37 -19.49
C ILE A 30 -2.11 -3.69 -20.70
N PHE A 31 -2.66 -2.49 -20.50
CA PHE A 31 -3.30 -1.74 -21.59
C PHE A 31 -2.32 -1.30 -22.68
N GLN A 32 -1.08 -0.98 -22.29
CA GLN A 32 0.00 -0.60 -23.22
C GLN A 32 0.68 -1.81 -23.89
N ALA A 33 0.34 -3.04 -23.52
CA ALA A 33 0.90 -4.24 -24.16
C ALA A 33 0.45 -4.37 -25.62
N ASN A 34 1.19 -5.14 -26.43
CA ASN A 34 0.89 -5.37 -27.85
C ASN A 34 -0.30 -6.34 -28.05
N TRP A 35 -1.49 -5.95 -27.58
CA TRP A 35 -2.71 -6.76 -27.63
C TRP A 35 -3.20 -7.07 -29.05
N HIS A 36 -2.78 -6.27 -30.04
CA HIS A 36 -3.14 -6.44 -31.45
C HIS A 36 -2.59 -7.72 -32.09
N ASN A 37 -1.51 -8.27 -31.56
CA ASN A 37 -0.82 -9.44 -32.12
C ASN A 37 -1.23 -10.76 -31.44
N LEU A 38 -2.18 -10.72 -30.50
CA LEU A 38 -2.62 -11.87 -29.74
C LEU A 38 -3.74 -12.64 -30.46
N ASP A 39 -3.76 -13.95 -30.28
CA ASP A 39 -4.87 -14.77 -30.74
C ASP A 39 -6.16 -14.49 -29.95
N SER A 40 -7.32 -14.81 -30.54
CA SER A 40 -8.63 -14.57 -29.91
C SER A 40 -8.81 -15.23 -28.52
N TYR A 41 -8.09 -16.32 -28.27
CA TYR A 41 -8.05 -16.98 -26.96
C TYR A 41 -7.22 -16.18 -25.96
N GLU A 42 -6.00 -15.79 -26.32
CA GLU A 42 -5.09 -15.00 -25.48
C GLU A 42 -5.63 -13.61 -25.17
N LEU A 43 -6.36 -13.01 -26.12
CA LEU A 43 -7.01 -11.70 -25.92
C LEU A 43 -8.13 -11.78 -24.87
N LYS A 44 -8.88 -12.89 -24.81
CA LYS A 44 -9.87 -13.11 -23.74
C LYS A 44 -9.20 -13.26 -22.37
N ASP A 45 -8.10 -13.99 -22.31
CA ASP A 45 -7.34 -14.16 -21.07
C ASP A 45 -6.75 -12.82 -20.61
N LEU A 46 -6.19 -12.03 -21.53
CA LEU A 46 -5.69 -10.69 -21.25
C LEU A 46 -6.78 -9.76 -20.71
N MET A 47 -7.98 -9.79 -21.31
CA MET A 47 -9.13 -9.02 -20.82
C MET A 47 -9.54 -9.44 -19.41
N PHE A 48 -9.50 -10.74 -19.10
CA PHE A 48 -9.79 -11.23 -17.75
C PHE A 48 -8.76 -10.73 -16.73
N VAL A 49 -7.47 -10.80 -17.07
CA VAL A 49 -6.38 -10.28 -16.22
C VAL A 49 -6.51 -8.77 -16.04
N LEU A 50 -6.79 -8.01 -17.10
CA LEU A 50 -7.02 -6.57 -17.04
C LEU A 50 -8.17 -6.24 -16.10
N HIS A 51 -9.32 -6.92 -16.24
CA HIS A 51 -10.48 -6.71 -15.37
C HIS A 51 -10.15 -7.00 -13.90
N ARG A 52 -9.39 -8.08 -13.63
CA ARG A 52 -8.95 -8.42 -12.26
C ARG A 52 -7.95 -7.42 -11.70
N SER A 53 -7.03 -6.91 -12.51
CA SER A 53 -5.99 -5.96 -12.09
C SER A 53 -6.55 -4.62 -11.60
N GLN A 54 -7.74 -4.22 -12.07
CA GLN A 54 -8.41 -3.00 -11.61
C GLN A 54 -8.84 -3.07 -10.15
N ASN A 55 -8.98 -4.28 -9.59
CA ASN A 55 -9.20 -4.45 -8.15
C ASN A 55 -7.85 -4.47 -7.44
N ILE A 56 -7.37 -3.28 -7.09
CA ILE A 56 -6.05 -3.09 -6.48
C ILE A 56 -6.05 -3.71 -5.07
N PRO A 57 -5.19 -4.68 -4.77
CA PRO A 57 -5.04 -5.22 -3.43
C PRO A 57 -4.42 -4.15 -2.51
N TYR A 58 -5.00 -4.00 -1.33
CA TYR A 58 -4.47 -3.15 -0.27
C TYR A 58 -4.26 -3.99 0.99
N LEU A 59 -3.12 -3.78 1.65
CA LEU A 59 -2.78 -4.49 2.88
C LEU A 59 -3.57 -3.89 4.03
N ASN A 60 -4.51 -4.67 4.59
CA ASN A 60 -5.35 -4.23 5.70
C ASN A 60 -4.90 -4.84 7.03
N ALA A 61 -4.74 -3.99 8.04
CA ALA A 61 -4.70 -4.41 9.43
C ALA A 61 -6.15 -4.64 9.91
N TYR A 62 -6.52 -5.91 10.06
CA TYR A 62 -7.79 -6.33 10.66
C TYR A 62 -9.04 -5.68 10.03
N HIS A 63 -8.96 -5.33 8.74
CA HIS A 63 -10.02 -4.63 7.97
C HIS A 63 -10.40 -3.23 8.49
N LEU A 64 -9.62 -2.66 9.41
CA LEU A 64 -9.88 -1.35 10.01
C LEU A 64 -8.96 -0.25 9.47
N TYR A 65 -7.72 -0.61 9.13
CA TYR A 65 -6.71 0.34 8.68
C TYR A 65 -5.92 -0.20 7.49
N ASN A 66 -5.78 0.62 6.46
CA ASN A 66 -4.86 0.37 5.37
C ASN A 66 -3.41 0.61 5.86
N ILE A 67 -2.56 -0.40 5.70
CA ILE A 67 -1.16 -0.38 6.11
C ILE A 67 -0.36 0.33 5.01
N ASP A 68 -0.40 1.65 5.06
CA ASP A 68 0.24 2.52 4.06
C ASP A 68 1.25 3.46 4.73
N MET A 69 2.10 4.11 3.94
CA MET A 69 3.01 5.15 4.47
C MET A 69 2.27 6.31 5.13
N ASN A 70 1.05 6.60 4.69
CA ASN A 70 0.16 7.56 5.33
C ASN A 70 -0.22 7.14 6.76
N PHE A 71 -0.44 5.84 6.99
CA PHE A 71 -0.71 5.29 8.31
C PHE A 71 0.51 5.42 9.22
N TYR A 72 1.71 5.08 8.71
CA TYR A 72 2.97 5.25 9.45
C TYR A 72 3.18 6.70 9.92
N ILE A 73 2.97 7.68 9.04
CA ILE A 73 3.09 9.11 9.39
C ILE A 73 2.08 9.52 10.46
N LYS A 74 0.83 9.01 10.39
CA LYS A 74 -0.18 9.26 11.43
C LYS A 74 0.27 8.74 12.79
N VAL A 75 0.82 7.52 12.84
CA VAL A 75 1.36 6.93 14.07
C VAL A 75 2.51 7.78 14.61
N LEU A 76 3.46 8.19 13.78
CA LEU A 76 4.58 9.05 14.20
C LEU A 76 4.10 10.40 14.78
N LYS A 77 3.14 11.04 14.11
CA LYS A 77 2.54 12.30 14.59
C LYS A 77 1.86 12.13 15.95
N LEU A 78 1.11 11.04 16.12
CA LEU A 78 0.47 10.70 17.39
C LEU A 78 1.52 10.55 18.50
N MET A 79 2.57 9.76 18.25
CA MET A 79 3.66 9.55 19.21
C MET A 79 4.32 10.87 19.62
N PHE A 80 4.61 11.76 18.66
CA PHE A 80 5.18 13.08 18.96
C PHE A 80 4.22 13.98 19.73
N SER A 81 2.93 13.92 19.41
CA SER A 81 1.89 14.71 20.09
C SER A 81 1.74 14.27 21.54
N ILE A 82 1.70 12.96 21.78
CA ILE A 82 1.70 12.35 23.11
C ILE A 82 2.96 12.77 23.87
N TYR A 83 4.14 12.65 23.26
CA TYR A 83 5.39 13.07 23.88
C TYR A 83 5.37 14.54 24.30
N THR A 84 4.93 15.43 23.42
CA THR A 84 4.85 16.87 23.67
C THR A 84 3.84 17.20 24.77
N PHE A 85 2.71 16.49 24.80
CA PHE A 85 1.70 16.64 25.84
C PHE A 85 2.26 16.25 27.22
N PHE A 86 2.90 15.08 27.31
CA PHE A 86 3.51 14.62 28.55
C PHE A 86 4.71 15.47 29.00
N SER A 87 5.51 15.97 28.06
CA SER A 87 6.64 16.85 28.39
C SER A 87 6.18 18.20 28.95
N LYS A 88 4.99 18.67 28.56
CA LYS A 88 4.37 19.88 29.10
C LYS A 88 3.66 19.66 30.44
N MET A 89 3.27 18.42 30.75
CA MET A 89 2.60 18.06 32.00
C MET A 89 3.56 17.75 33.15
N LYS A 90 4.84 17.44 32.88
CA LYS A 90 5.87 17.43 33.91
C LYS A 90 6.18 18.88 34.29
N LEU A 91 5.70 19.30 35.47
CA LEU A 91 6.27 20.40 36.27
C LEU A 91 7.77 20.16 36.51
#